data_AF-A0A948QCU0-F1
#
_entry.id   AF-A0A948QCU0-F1
#
_cell.length_a   1.000
_cell.length_b   1.000
_cell.length_c   1.000
_cell.angle_alpha   90.00
_cell.angle_beta   90.00
_cell.angle_gamma   90.00
#
_symmetry.space_group_name_H-M   'P 1'
#
loop_
_entity.id
_entity.type
_entity.pdbx_description
1 polymer ?
#
loop_
_entity_poly.entity_id
_entity_poly.type
_entity_poly.pdbx_seq_one_letter_code
_entity_poly.pdbx_strand_id
1 'polypeptide(L)'
;MEHLVRAGLVVLIVLAVIVVVPRVVPAPAIFEEYGFYPKSSDENTEEWASLPVKYVDNVSCSSCHQENFSSLKEAEHSGVSCETCHGPGKDHIDTGIGMEIDNSREFCGLCHDSVVARPSEFPQVNLDEHGGQSNCVTCHNPHSPLEALTSDVSSDKRVAVSIPAVPHTLEGREECLLCHDTGGLKPYPLDHEGREQESCLSCHESNK
;
A
#
# COMPACT_ATOMS: atom_id res chain seq x y z
N MET A 1 -10.01 -40.75 46.14
CA MET A 1 -9.73 -39.30 45.95
C MET A 1 -8.24 -38.97 46.02
N GLU A 2 -7.45 -39.59 46.91
CA GLU A 2 -6.01 -39.31 47.02
C GLU A 2 -5.21 -39.48 45.71
N HIS A 3 -5.49 -40.50 44.91
CA HIS A 3 -4.78 -40.71 43.64
C HIS A 3 -5.06 -39.62 42.59
N LEU A 4 -6.26 -39.03 42.59
CA LEU A 4 -6.62 -37.92 41.68
C LEU A 4 -5.95 -36.61 42.10
N VAL A 5 -5.86 -36.34 43.41
CA VAL A 5 -5.13 -35.18 43.95
C VAL A 5 -3.63 -35.28 43.63
N ARG A 6 -3.04 -36.46 43.80
CA ARG A 6 -1.63 -36.71 43.45
C ARG A 6 -1.39 -36.54 41.94
N ALA A 7 -2.28 -37.07 41.10
CA ALA A 7 -2.19 -36.90 39.65
C ALA A 7 -2.31 -35.42 39.23
N GLY A 8 -3.25 -34.67 39.81
CA GLY A 8 -3.42 -33.24 39.54
C GLY A 8 -2.21 -32.41 39.96
N LEU A 9 -1.60 -32.72 41.12
CA LEU A 9 -0.35 -32.07 41.58
C LEU A 9 0.82 -32.33 40.63
N VAL A 10 0.97 -33.57 40.14
CA VAL A 10 2.02 -33.90 39.17
C VAL A 10 1.83 -33.11 37.87
N VAL A 11 0.59 -33.05 37.35
CA VAL A 11 0.29 -32.26 36.13
C VAL A 11 0.60 -30.78 36.37
N LEU A 12 0.20 -30.21 37.50
CA LEU A 12 0.51 -28.81 37.82
C LEU A 12 2.01 -28.55 37.92
N ILE A 13 2.78 -29.44 38.55
CA ILE A 13 4.24 -29.32 38.64
C ILE A 13 4.88 -29.42 37.26
N VAL A 14 4.45 -30.37 36.42
CA VAL A 14 4.96 -30.52 35.05
C VAL A 14 4.64 -29.27 34.23
N LEU A 15 3.42 -28.74 34.30
CA LEU A 15 3.05 -27.51 33.62
C LEU A 15 3.86 -26.31 34.14
N ALA A 16 4.05 -26.20 35.45
CA ALA A 16 4.88 -25.15 36.04
C ALA A 16 6.34 -25.25 35.57
N VAL A 17 6.91 -26.47 35.52
CA VAL A 17 8.26 -26.71 34.99
C VAL A 17 8.34 -26.30 33.52
N ILE A 18 7.38 -26.71 32.68
CA ILE A 18 7.35 -26.37 31.25
C ILE A 18 7.23 -24.86 31.02
N VAL A 19 6.52 -24.13 31.88
CA VAL A 19 6.30 -22.68 31.72
C VAL A 19 7.43 -21.84 32.33
N VAL A 20 8.00 -22.27 33.46
CA VAL A 20 8.97 -21.51 34.24
C VAL A 20 10.40 -21.80 33.79
N VAL A 21 10.78 -23.06 33.58
CA VAL A 21 12.16 -23.44 33.25
C VAL A 21 12.68 -22.74 32.00
N PRO A 22 11.95 -22.66 30.87
CA PRO A 22 12.42 -21.96 29.67
C PRO A 22 12.61 -20.44 29.86
N ARG A 23 12.05 -19.85 30.93
CA ARG A 23 12.21 -18.42 31.23
C ARG A 23 13.39 -18.11 32.16
N VAL A 24 13.85 -19.09 32.93
CA VAL A 24 14.89 -18.88 33.96
C VAL A 24 16.17 -19.65 33.70
N VAL A 25 16.12 -20.67 32.85
CA VAL A 25 17.31 -21.41 32.38
C VAL A 25 17.61 -20.95 30.95
N PRO A 26 18.85 -20.52 30.65
CA PRO A 26 19.23 -20.15 29.29
C PRO A 26 19.06 -21.32 28.33
N ALA A 27 18.90 -21.01 27.04
CA ALA A 27 18.75 -22.02 26.01
C ALA A 27 19.94 -23.00 26.06
N PRO A 28 19.71 -24.32 25.93
CA PRO A 28 20.80 -25.27 25.78
C PRO A 28 21.69 -24.89 24.59
N ALA A 29 23.02 -25.02 24.74
CA ALA A 29 24.01 -24.63 23.73
C ALA A 29 23.77 -25.24 22.32
N ILE A 30 23.12 -26.40 22.25
CA ILE A 30 22.66 -27.00 20.99
C ILE A 30 21.75 -26.06 20.19
N PHE A 31 20.83 -25.33 20.82
CA PHE A 31 19.95 -24.41 20.11
C PHE A 31 20.68 -23.15 19.63
N GLU A 32 21.73 -22.74 20.34
CA GLU A 32 22.61 -21.65 19.90
C GLU A 32 23.47 -22.07 18.69
N GLU A 33 23.95 -23.32 18.68
CA GLU A 33 24.78 -23.88 17.60
C GLU A 33 24.01 -24.02 16.28
N TYR A 34 22.72 -24.39 16.33
CA TYR A 34 21.85 -24.46 15.16
C TYR A 34 21.18 -23.12 14.80
N GLY A 35 21.52 -22.03 15.48
CA GLY A 35 21.03 -20.68 15.16
C GLY A 35 19.56 -20.42 15.51
N PHE A 36 18.97 -21.23 16.39
CA PHE A 36 17.61 -20.97 16.90
C PHE A 36 17.59 -19.82 17.93
N TYR A 37 18.73 -19.57 18.58
CA TYR A 37 18.91 -18.45 19.50
C TYR A 37 20.28 -17.79 19.27
N PRO A 38 20.39 -16.46 19.32
CA PRO A 38 21.68 -15.79 19.33
C PRO A 38 22.47 -16.16 20.59
N LYS A 39 23.78 -16.36 20.46
CA LYS A 39 24.68 -16.77 21.57
C LYS A 39 24.80 -15.71 22.66
N SER A 40 24.59 -14.43 22.32
CA SER A 40 24.48 -13.34 23.28
C SER A 40 23.65 -12.18 22.73
N SER A 41 23.17 -11.31 23.64
CA SER A 41 22.53 -10.04 23.25
C SER A 41 23.47 -9.16 22.43
N ASP A 42 24.76 -9.19 22.76
CA ASP A 42 25.76 -8.29 22.20
C ASP A 42 26.12 -8.76 20.78
N GLU A 43 26.37 -10.06 20.58
CA GLU A 43 26.58 -10.63 19.24
C GLU A 43 25.37 -10.41 18.32
N ASN A 44 24.14 -10.58 18.83
CA ASN A 44 22.94 -10.28 18.05
C ASN A 44 22.90 -8.79 17.68
N THR A 45 23.19 -7.89 18.62
CA THR A 45 23.18 -6.45 18.37
C THR A 45 24.22 -6.06 17.32
N GLU A 46 25.44 -6.60 17.42
CA GLU A 46 26.51 -6.39 16.45
C GLU A 46 26.15 -6.93 15.07
N GLU A 47 25.52 -8.12 15.00
CA GLU A 47 25.03 -8.71 13.76
C GLU A 47 24.02 -7.80 13.07
N TRP A 48 22.96 -7.38 13.77
CA TRP A 48 21.94 -6.47 13.20
C TRP A 48 22.53 -5.13 12.80
N ALA A 49 23.46 -4.58 13.58
CA ALA A 49 24.12 -3.31 13.29
C ALA A 49 25.04 -3.40 12.04
N SER A 50 25.53 -4.59 11.71
CA SER A 50 26.38 -4.81 10.53
C SER A 50 25.60 -4.91 9.21
N LEU A 51 24.28 -5.11 9.27
CA LEU A 51 23.45 -5.23 8.07
C LEU A 51 23.28 -3.87 7.37
N PRO A 52 23.28 -3.84 6.03
CA PRO A 52 23.08 -2.61 5.28
C PRO A 52 21.67 -2.07 5.47
N VAL A 53 21.56 -0.77 5.80
CA VAL A 53 20.28 -0.06 5.87
C VAL A 53 19.68 0.04 4.47
N LYS A 54 18.48 -0.50 4.27
CA LYS A 54 17.76 -0.43 2.98
C LYS A 54 16.56 0.52 2.98
N TYR A 55 15.97 0.72 4.16
CA TYR A 55 14.79 1.55 4.37
C TYR A 55 15.18 2.90 4.95
N VAL A 56 14.36 3.92 4.70
CA VAL A 56 14.57 5.28 5.20
C VAL A 56 13.30 5.83 5.83
N ASP A 57 13.44 6.91 6.62
CA ASP A 57 12.27 7.57 7.19
C ASP A 57 11.46 8.29 6.10
N ASN A 58 10.13 8.27 6.24
CA ASN A 58 9.18 8.87 5.30
C ASN A 58 9.47 10.38 5.05
N VAL A 59 9.95 11.12 6.06
CA VAL A 59 10.31 12.54 5.91
C VAL A 59 11.47 12.74 4.92
N SER A 60 12.29 11.72 4.69
CA SER A 60 13.44 11.81 3.77
C SER A 60 12.99 11.99 2.32
N CYS A 61 11.77 11.56 1.98
CA CYS A 61 11.19 11.73 0.66
C CYS A 61 10.78 13.19 0.38
N SER A 62 10.43 13.97 1.42
CA SER A 62 9.86 15.30 1.25
C SER A 62 10.84 16.35 0.74
N SER A 63 12.16 16.12 0.84
CA SER A 63 13.17 17.07 0.35
C SER A 63 13.28 17.10 -1.18
N CYS A 64 12.83 16.03 -1.87
CA CYS A 64 12.84 15.94 -3.33
C CYS A 64 11.43 15.77 -3.94
N HIS A 65 10.48 15.16 -3.23
CA HIS A 65 9.11 14.90 -3.70
C HIS A 65 8.06 15.71 -2.92
N GLN A 66 8.20 17.04 -2.86
CA GLN A 66 7.35 17.90 -2.01
C GLN A 66 5.85 17.77 -2.30
N GLU A 67 5.48 17.77 -3.58
CA GLU A 67 4.08 17.80 -4.02
C GLU A 67 3.37 16.51 -3.63
N ASN A 68 3.92 15.36 -4.04
CA ASN A 68 3.37 14.05 -3.69
C ASN A 68 3.37 13.81 -2.18
N PHE A 69 4.41 14.24 -1.47
CA PHE A 69 4.46 14.11 -0.02
C PHE A 69 3.36 14.92 0.67
N SER A 70 3.13 16.15 0.22
CA SER A 70 2.06 17.01 0.75
C SER A 70 0.68 16.45 0.43
N SER A 71 0.49 16.01 -0.82
CA SER A 71 -0.75 15.38 -1.29
C SER A 71 -1.11 14.12 -0.47
N LEU A 72 -0.15 13.21 -0.28
CA LEU A 72 -0.34 11.99 0.52
C LEU A 72 -0.68 12.31 1.97
N LYS A 73 0.02 13.29 2.56
CA LYS A 73 -0.15 13.68 3.96
C LYS A 73 -1.53 14.27 4.26
N GLU A 74 -2.14 14.93 3.28
CA GLU A 74 -3.49 15.49 3.39
C GLU A 74 -4.58 14.49 2.97
N ALA A 75 -4.19 13.39 2.35
CA ALA A 75 -5.08 12.34 1.88
C ALA A 75 -5.21 11.16 2.85
N GLU A 76 -6.04 10.21 2.44
CA GLU A 76 -6.47 9.06 3.23
C GLU A 76 -5.39 7.96 3.33
N HIS A 77 -4.34 8.06 2.50
CA HIS A 77 -3.12 7.25 2.61
C HIS A 77 -2.02 7.91 3.47
N SER A 78 -2.31 8.97 4.21
CA SER A 78 -1.34 9.64 5.09
C SER A 78 -0.71 8.73 6.15
N GLY A 79 -1.38 7.63 6.53
CA GLY A 79 -0.86 6.61 7.44
C GLY A 79 0.04 5.54 6.78
N VAL A 80 0.18 5.56 5.45
CA VAL A 80 0.96 4.59 4.68
C VAL A 80 2.31 5.21 4.32
N SER A 81 3.42 4.55 4.66
CA SER A 81 4.77 5.01 4.28
C SER A 81 4.98 4.87 2.77
N CYS A 82 5.74 5.80 2.15
CA CYS A 82 6.10 5.73 0.73
C CYS A 82 6.70 4.38 0.34
N GLU A 83 7.56 3.82 1.20
CA GLU A 83 8.26 2.55 0.96
C GLU A 83 7.34 1.33 1.01
N THR A 84 6.10 1.49 1.49
CA THR A 84 5.08 0.43 1.42
C THR A 84 4.75 0.11 -0.03
N CYS A 85 4.67 1.12 -0.90
CA CYS A 85 4.32 0.99 -2.31
C CYS A 85 5.55 1.06 -3.23
N HIS A 86 6.52 1.90 -2.90
CA HIS A 86 7.70 2.12 -3.74
C HIS A 86 8.87 1.18 -3.42
N GLY A 87 8.80 0.41 -2.31
CA GLY A 87 9.90 -0.43 -1.85
C GLY A 87 11.00 0.35 -1.09
N PRO A 88 12.15 -0.28 -0.79
CA PRO A 88 13.22 0.34 0.00
C PRO A 88 13.92 1.48 -0.74
N GLY A 89 13.97 2.67 -0.13
CA GLY A 89 14.41 3.91 -0.80
C GLY A 89 15.89 4.26 -0.67
N LYS A 90 16.68 3.51 0.10
CA LYS A 90 18.11 3.85 0.33
C LYS A 90 18.91 3.97 -0.97
N ASP A 91 18.81 2.98 -1.84
CA ASP A 91 19.59 2.94 -3.08
C ASP A 91 19.18 4.08 -4.02
N HIS A 92 17.88 4.40 -4.08
CA HIS A 92 17.35 5.55 -4.82
C HIS A 92 17.96 6.87 -4.31
N ILE A 93 18.01 7.08 -2.99
CA ILE A 93 18.58 8.29 -2.40
C ILE A 93 20.09 8.41 -2.66
N ASP A 94 20.83 7.30 -2.55
CA ASP A 94 22.29 7.31 -2.69
C ASP A 94 22.74 7.46 -4.15
N THR A 95 21.98 6.89 -5.10
CA THR A 95 22.41 6.75 -6.50
C THR A 95 21.57 7.54 -7.51
N GLY A 96 20.36 7.96 -7.13
CA GLY A 96 19.39 8.57 -8.03
C GLY A 96 18.71 7.58 -8.99
N ILE A 97 18.97 6.27 -8.87
CA ILE A 97 18.29 5.25 -9.68
C ILE A 97 16.80 5.23 -9.31
N GLY A 98 15.93 5.13 -10.32
CA GLY A 98 14.48 5.04 -10.11
C GLY A 98 14.09 3.79 -9.34
N MET A 99 13.06 3.91 -8.51
CA MET A 99 12.49 2.78 -7.78
C MET A 99 11.53 2.00 -8.68
N GLU A 100 11.53 0.67 -8.54
CA GLU A 100 10.51 -0.18 -9.17
C GLU A 100 9.22 -0.10 -8.37
N ILE A 101 8.11 0.23 -9.03
CA ILE A 101 6.82 0.44 -8.39
C ILE A 101 5.85 -0.60 -8.95
N ASP A 102 5.30 -1.43 -8.07
CA ASP A 102 4.23 -2.36 -8.44
C ASP A 102 2.90 -1.60 -8.47
N ASN A 103 2.39 -1.39 -9.68
CA ASN A 103 1.09 -0.75 -9.92
C ASN A 103 -0.01 -1.74 -10.30
N SER A 104 0.21 -3.03 -10.08
CA SER A 104 -0.76 -4.08 -10.37
C SER A 104 -2.00 -3.96 -9.50
N ARG A 105 -3.10 -4.53 -9.99
CA ARG A 105 -4.37 -4.60 -9.24
C ARG A 105 -4.21 -5.44 -7.98
N GLU A 106 -3.44 -6.52 -8.08
CA GLU A 106 -3.16 -7.47 -7.01
C GLU A 106 -2.43 -6.80 -5.85
N PHE A 107 -1.47 -5.92 -6.15
CA PHE A 107 -0.74 -5.18 -5.14
C PHE A 107 -1.65 -4.27 -4.31
N CYS A 108 -2.50 -3.46 -4.98
CA CYS A 108 -3.49 -2.64 -4.30
C CYS A 108 -4.52 -3.49 -3.53
N GLY A 109 -4.87 -4.66 -4.09
CA GLY A 109 -5.78 -5.65 -3.53
C GLY A 109 -5.39 -6.19 -2.17
N LEU A 110 -4.09 -6.25 -1.85
CA LEU A 110 -3.59 -6.66 -0.53
C LEU A 110 -4.29 -5.89 0.61
N CYS A 111 -4.59 -4.61 0.35
CA CYS A 111 -5.27 -3.73 1.29
C CYS A 111 -6.72 -3.40 0.90
N HIS A 112 -7.07 -3.35 -0.39
CA HIS A 112 -8.37 -2.85 -0.84
C HIS A 112 -9.34 -3.91 -1.37
N ASP A 113 -8.95 -5.19 -1.49
CA ASP A 113 -9.86 -6.24 -1.96
C ASP A 113 -10.85 -6.67 -0.88
N SER A 114 -12.13 -6.84 -1.20
CA SER A 114 -13.14 -7.18 -0.20
C SER A 114 -12.88 -8.53 0.47
N VAL A 115 -12.58 -8.51 1.78
CA VAL A 115 -12.39 -9.74 2.57
C VAL A 115 -13.25 -9.73 3.83
N VAL A 116 -13.78 -10.89 4.21
CA VAL A 116 -14.73 -11.07 5.33
C VAL A 116 -14.23 -10.49 6.65
N ALA A 117 -12.92 -10.53 6.90
CA ALA A 117 -12.31 -10.09 8.14
C ALA A 117 -12.02 -8.57 8.19
N ARG A 118 -12.17 -7.84 7.08
CA ARG A 118 -11.84 -6.41 7.04
C ARG A 118 -13.07 -5.55 7.36
N PRO A 119 -12.94 -4.54 8.24
CA PRO A 119 -14.08 -3.70 8.63
C PRO A 119 -14.77 -3.05 7.44
N SER A 120 -16.10 -2.95 7.47
CA SER A 120 -16.92 -2.32 6.42
C SER A 120 -16.55 -0.86 6.17
N GLU A 121 -16.06 -0.16 7.20
CA GLU A 121 -15.67 1.25 7.11
C GLU A 121 -14.31 1.46 6.42
N PHE A 122 -13.51 0.40 6.26
CA PHE A 122 -12.28 0.51 5.47
C PHE A 122 -12.63 0.49 3.97
N PRO A 123 -12.06 1.37 3.13
CA PRO A 123 -12.34 1.39 1.69
C PRO A 123 -12.00 0.06 1.02
N GLN A 124 -13.02 -0.65 0.52
CA GLN A 124 -12.88 -1.95 -0.11
C GLN A 124 -13.65 -2.01 -1.44
N VAL A 125 -13.13 -2.78 -2.38
CA VAL A 125 -13.77 -3.09 -3.67
C VAL A 125 -13.67 -4.58 -3.96
N ASN A 126 -14.63 -5.12 -4.72
CA ASN A 126 -14.47 -6.44 -5.30
C ASN A 126 -13.62 -6.30 -6.58
N LEU A 127 -12.42 -6.88 -6.59
CA LEU A 127 -11.50 -6.78 -7.73
C LEU A 127 -12.01 -7.46 -9.01
N ASP A 128 -12.93 -8.42 -8.92
CA ASP A 128 -13.51 -9.06 -10.11
C ASP A 128 -14.59 -8.18 -10.76
N GLU A 129 -15.20 -7.27 -10.01
CA GLU A 129 -16.32 -6.45 -10.45
C GLU A 129 -15.92 -4.99 -10.74
N HIS A 130 -14.97 -4.43 -9.99
CA HIS A 130 -14.61 -3.02 -10.04
C HIS A 130 -13.51 -2.73 -11.07
N GLY A 131 -13.77 -1.83 -12.03
CA GLY A 131 -12.74 -1.31 -12.94
C GLY A 131 -12.20 -2.30 -13.98
N GLY A 132 -12.87 -3.44 -14.18
CA GLY A 132 -12.49 -4.44 -15.19
C GLY A 132 -11.09 -5.02 -14.96
N GLN A 133 -10.27 -5.07 -16.01
CA GLN A 133 -8.87 -5.56 -15.94
C GLN A 133 -7.83 -4.43 -15.82
N SER A 134 -8.25 -3.16 -15.69
CA SER A 134 -7.33 -2.01 -15.66
C SER A 134 -6.62 -1.87 -14.32
N ASN A 135 -5.37 -1.44 -14.28
CA ASN A 135 -4.70 -1.14 -13.02
C ASN A 135 -5.42 -0.03 -12.24
N CYS A 136 -5.40 -0.10 -10.90
CA CYS A 136 -6.10 0.87 -10.05
C CYS A 136 -5.64 2.31 -10.33
N VAL A 137 -4.33 2.46 -10.57
CA VAL A 137 -3.69 3.76 -10.82
C VAL A 137 -4.13 4.45 -12.12
N THR A 138 -4.80 3.71 -13.02
CA THR A 138 -5.37 4.28 -14.24
C THR A 138 -6.50 5.27 -13.92
N CYS A 139 -7.23 5.03 -12.83
CA CYS A 139 -8.36 5.85 -12.42
C CYS A 139 -8.14 6.55 -11.07
N HIS A 140 -7.33 5.98 -10.17
CA HIS A 140 -7.08 6.52 -8.83
C HIS A 140 -5.64 7.02 -8.70
N ASN A 141 -5.46 8.20 -8.11
CA ASN A 141 -4.12 8.67 -7.71
C ASN A 141 -3.73 8.05 -6.35
N PRO A 142 -2.66 7.24 -6.23
CA PRO A 142 -2.27 6.63 -4.95
C PRO A 142 -1.84 7.64 -3.88
N HIS A 143 -1.38 8.84 -4.28
CA HIS A 143 -1.04 9.92 -3.36
C HIS A 143 -2.27 10.74 -2.94
N SER A 144 -3.40 10.60 -3.63
CA SER A 144 -4.66 11.28 -3.31
C SER A 144 -5.86 10.46 -3.77
N PRO A 145 -6.07 9.25 -3.22
CA PRO A 145 -7.05 8.30 -3.76
C PRO A 145 -8.50 8.79 -3.62
N LEU A 146 -8.73 9.76 -2.72
CA LEU A 146 -10.04 10.27 -2.33
C LEU A 146 -10.35 11.71 -2.78
N GLU A 147 -9.44 12.43 -3.45
CA GLU A 147 -9.82 13.69 -4.12
C GLU A 147 -10.90 13.47 -5.21
N ALA A 148 -10.95 12.28 -5.80
CA ALA A 148 -12.03 11.87 -6.71
C ALA A 148 -13.37 11.61 -6.00
N LEU A 149 -13.39 11.54 -4.66
CA LEU A 149 -14.54 11.09 -3.86
C LEU A 149 -15.08 12.13 -2.87
N THR A 150 -14.37 13.22 -2.56
CA THR A 150 -14.81 14.24 -1.58
C THR A 150 -15.08 15.59 -2.19
N SER A 151 -16.27 16.10 -1.96
CA SER A 151 -16.66 17.28 -2.70
C SER A 151 -17.96 17.90 -2.23
N ASP A 152 -18.23 17.83 -0.93
CA ASP A 152 -19.17 18.77 -0.39
C ASP A 152 -18.43 19.67 0.53
N VAL A 153 -18.50 20.94 0.20
CA VAL A 153 -18.22 21.98 1.17
C VAL A 153 -19.43 22.93 1.24
N SER A 154 -20.64 22.45 0.93
CA SER A 154 -21.88 23.22 1.11
C SER A 154 -23.08 22.42 1.65
N SER A 155 -23.03 21.09 1.68
CA SER A 155 -23.90 20.20 2.44
C SER A 155 -23.12 18.94 2.84
N ASP A 156 -23.79 17.90 3.30
CA ASP A 156 -23.20 16.65 3.77
C ASP A 156 -22.93 15.64 2.61
N LYS A 157 -22.49 16.10 1.42
CA LYS A 157 -22.63 15.35 0.16
C LYS A 157 -21.64 15.65 -0.98
N ARG A 158 -20.62 14.80 -1.05
CA ARG A 158 -19.46 14.89 -1.95
C ARG A 158 -19.79 15.04 -3.48
N VAL A 159 -19.68 16.23 -4.10
CA VAL A 159 -19.70 16.64 -5.57
C VAL A 159 -18.49 16.18 -6.43
N ALA A 160 -18.40 14.89 -6.77
CA ALA A 160 -17.26 14.28 -7.49
C ALA A 160 -16.54 15.17 -8.53
N VAL A 161 -15.22 14.97 -8.74
CA VAL A 161 -14.58 15.38 -10.00
C VAL A 161 -15.38 14.72 -11.12
N SER A 162 -16.24 15.50 -11.78
CA SER A 162 -17.10 14.97 -12.82
C SER A 162 -16.19 14.64 -13.99
N ILE A 163 -15.94 13.35 -14.23
CA ILE A 163 -15.32 12.92 -15.49
C ILE A 163 -16.21 13.52 -16.60
N PRO A 164 -15.69 14.47 -17.39
CA PRO A 164 -16.54 15.19 -18.33
C PRO A 164 -17.00 14.21 -19.39
N ALA A 165 -18.31 14.10 -19.59
CA ALA A 165 -18.86 13.39 -20.72
C ALA A 165 -18.35 14.05 -22.02
N VAL A 166 -18.12 13.24 -23.06
CA VAL A 166 -17.71 13.76 -24.37
C VAL A 166 -18.89 14.59 -24.92
N PRO A 167 -18.71 15.90 -25.14
CA PRO A 167 -19.82 16.81 -25.48
C PRO A 167 -20.19 16.76 -26.98
N HIS A 168 -19.54 15.88 -27.75
CA HIS A 168 -19.72 15.74 -29.19
C HIS A 168 -19.80 14.27 -29.58
N THR A 169 -20.27 14.02 -30.80
CA THR A 169 -20.28 12.69 -31.40
C THR A 169 -18.87 12.19 -31.67
N LEU A 170 -18.71 10.87 -31.68
CA LEU A 170 -17.42 10.22 -31.97
C LEU A 170 -17.20 9.93 -33.46
N GLU A 171 -18.25 9.95 -34.29
CA GLU A 171 -18.16 9.65 -35.72
C GLU A 171 -17.18 10.62 -36.42
N GLY A 172 -16.07 10.06 -36.93
CA GLY A 172 -14.97 10.80 -37.55
C GLY A 172 -14.07 11.57 -36.58
N ARG A 173 -14.17 11.30 -35.28
CA ARG A 173 -13.38 11.92 -34.18
C ARG A 173 -12.94 10.88 -33.16
N GLU A 174 -12.65 9.67 -33.63
CA GLU A 174 -12.27 8.53 -32.79
C GLU A 174 -10.88 8.73 -32.17
N GLU A 175 -9.99 9.44 -32.88
CA GLU A 175 -8.65 9.80 -32.38
C GLU A 175 -8.68 11.04 -31.47
N CYS A 176 -9.00 10.80 -30.20
CA CYS A 176 -9.11 11.80 -29.13
C CYS A 176 -7.87 12.69 -29.01
N LEU A 177 -6.67 12.09 -29.05
CA LEU A 177 -5.39 12.78 -28.83
C LEU A 177 -5.07 13.81 -29.92
N LEU A 178 -5.66 13.74 -31.11
CA LEU A 178 -5.48 14.77 -32.15
C LEU A 178 -5.91 16.17 -31.68
N CYS A 179 -6.90 16.23 -30.79
CA CYS A 179 -7.40 17.50 -30.22
C CYS A 179 -7.10 17.64 -28.73
N HIS A 180 -6.87 16.54 -28.03
CA HIS A 180 -6.73 16.50 -26.58
C HIS A 180 -5.31 16.23 -26.07
N ASP A 181 -4.29 16.08 -26.92
CA ASP A 181 -2.90 15.99 -26.46
C ASP A 181 -2.37 17.33 -25.90
N THR A 182 -1.19 17.34 -25.28
CA THR A 182 -0.54 18.49 -24.61
C THR A 182 -0.44 19.76 -25.47
N GLY A 183 -0.39 19.62 -26.81
CA GLY A 183 -0.41 20.74 -27.77
C GLY A 183 -1.73 20.90 -28.56
N GLY A 184 -2.75 20.11 -28.22
CA GLY A 184 -4.05 20.08 -28.87
C GLY A 184 -4.93 21.29 -28.53
N LEU A 185 -6.11 21.35 -29.16
CA LEU A 185 -7.09 22.43 -28.96
C LEU A 185 -7.60 22.50 -27.51
N LYS A 186 -7.78 21.35 -26.86
CA LYS A 186 -8.22 21.25 -25.46
C LYS A 186 -7.42 20.15 -24.77
N PRO A 187 -6.19 20.42 -24.33
CA PRO A 187 -5.32 19.41 -23.76
C PRO A 187 -5.96 18.67 -22.57
N TYR A 188 -5.61 17.40 -22.40
CA TYR A 188 -5.92 16.63 -21.21
C TYR A 188 -5.23 17.22 -19.96
N PRO A 189 -5.72 16.95 -18.75
CA PRO A 189 -5.04 17.39 -17.52
C PRO A 189 -3.75 16.59 -17.29
N LEU A 190 -2.78 17.17 -16.57
CA LEU A 190 -1.42 16.60 -16.40
C LEU A 190 -1.38 15.15 -15.88
N ASP A 191 -2.37 14.73 -15.10
CA ASP A 191 -2.53 13.36 -14.59
C ASP A 191 -3.00 12.32 -15.64
N HIS A 192 -3.18 12.76 -16.89
CA HIS A 192 -3.47 11.91 -18.05
C HIS A 192 -2.26 11.75 -18.98
N GLU A 193 -1.10 12.30 -18.62
CA GLU A 193 0.14 12.14 -19.37
C GLU A 193 0.49 10.66 -19.53
N GLY A 194 0.76 10.24 -20.77
CA GLY A 194 1.10 8.86 -21.11
C GLY A 194 -0.07 7.89 -21.26
N ARG A 195 -1.33 8.35 -21.19
CA ARG A 195 -2.49 7.49 -21.46
C ARG A 195 -2.65 7.23 -22.97
N GLU A 196 -2.86 5.96 -23.31
CA GLU A 196 -3.07 5.51 -24.69
C GLU A 196 -4.45 5.92 -25.22
N GLN A 197 -4.55 6.10 -26.55
CA GLN A 197 -5.76 6.54 -27.27
C GLN A 197 -7.01 5.71 -26.93
N GLU A 198 -6.86 4.39 -26.77
CA GLU A 198 -7.97 3.47 -26.51
C GLU A 198 -8.53 3.58 -25.08
N SER A 199 -7.79 4.21 -24.16
CA SER A 199 -8.20 4.34 -22.76
C SER A 199 -9.20 5.47 -22.51
N CYS A 200 -9.35 6.42 -23.43
CA CYS A 200 -10.14 7.63 -23.19
C CYS A 200 -11.61 7.30 -22.88
N LEU A 201 -12.19 6.36 -23.62
CA LEU A 201 -13.60 5.96 -23.50
C LEU A 201 -13.87 5.00 -22.35
N SER A 202 -12.84 4.54 -21.61
CA SER A 202 -13.07 3.75 -20.39
C SER A 202 -13.63 4.59 -19.25
N CYS A 203 -13.43 5.92 -19.30
CA CYS A 203 -13.86 6.87 -18.28
C CYS A 203 -14.79 7.95 -18.87
N HIS A 204 -14.50 8.46 -20.07
CA HIS A 204 -15.32 9.49 -20.70
C HIS A 204 -16.47 8.89 -21.51
N GLU A 205 -17.66 8.86 -20.93
CA GLU A 205 -18.85 8.44 -21.65
C GLU A 205 -19.22 9.44 -22.76
N SER A 206 -19.51 8.95 -23.95
CA SER A 206 -20.08 9.76 -25.02
C SER A 206 -21.57 9.97 -24.74
N ASN A 207 -21.98 11.24 -24.66
CA ASN A 207 -23.41 11.54 -24.69
C ASN A 207 -23.94 11.14 -26.07
N LYS A 208 -24.87 10.18 -26.09
CA LYS A 208 -25.58 9.77 -27.31
C LYS A 208 -26.26 10.95 -28.00
#